data_AF-A0AAV1F0S4-F1
#
_entry.id   AF-A0AAV1F0S4-F1
#
_cell.length_a   1.000
_cell.length_b   1.000
_cell.length_c   1.000
_cell.angle_alpha   90.00
_cell.angle_beta   90.00
_cell.angle_gamma   90.00
#
_symmetry.space_group_name_H-M   'P 1'
#
loop_
_entity.id
_entity.type
_entity.pdbx_description
1 polymer ?
#
loop_
_entity_poly.entity_id
_entity_poly.type
_entity_poly.pdbx_seq_one_letter_code
_entity_poly.pdbx_strand_id
1 'polypeptide(L)'
;MFRRASAQILRQAVRYNSTDTSLILERSINRVQLLGRVGQDPVMRQVDGRNPVTIFSLATNEMWRSGEGEGNPAGDVSQKTTWHRVSVFKPGLRDVAYQYVKKGSVLYQQNQAKVFILYMIVIQ
;
A
#
# COMPACT_ATOMS: atom_id res chain seq x y z
N MET A 1 37.89 -47.92 -14.43
CA MET A 1 36.57 -47.93 -13.73
C MET A 1 36.72 -47.05 -12.49
N PHE A 2 35.71 -46.31 -12.03
CA PHE A 2 35.72 -45.33 -10.91
C PHE A 2 36.14 -43.88 -11.21
N ARG A 3 35.24 -43.07 -11.81
CA ARG A 3 35.28 -41.58 -11.72
C ARG A 3 33.89 -40.91 -11.78
N ARG A 4 32.83 -41.52 -11.24
CA ARG A 4 31.47 -40.91 -11.36
C ARG A 4 30.55 -41.02 -10.14
N ALA A 5 31.02 -41.42 -8.96
CA ALA A 5 30.15 -41.58 -7.78
C ALA A 5 30.23 -40.42 -6.76
N SER A 6 31.04 -39.38 -6.98
CA SER A 6 31.27 -38.33 -5.98
C SER A 6 30.45 -37.06 -6.16
N ALA A 7 29.95 -36.76 -7.37
CA ALA A 7 29.22 -35.52 -7.63
C ALA A 7 27.75 -35.54 -7.17
N GLN A 8 27.11 -36.72 -7.09
CA GLN A 8 25.73 -36.83 -6.62
C GLN A 8 25.62 -36.75 -5.10
N ILE A 9 26.59 -37.32 -4.37
CA ILE A 9 26.65 -37.26 -2.91
C ILE A 9 26.99 -35.83 -2.45
N LEU A 10 27.86 -35.11 -3.18
CA LEU A 10 28.15 -33.70 -2.90
C LEU A 10 27.00 -32.74 -3.25
N ARG A 11 26.11 -33.09 -4.18
CA ARG A 11 24.90 -32.30 -4.45
C ARG A 11 23.84 -32.43 -3.36
N GLN A 12 23.81 -33.56 -2.65
CA GLN A 12 22.91 -33.78 -1.51
C GLN A 12 23.40 -33.03 -0.26
N ALA A 13 24.72 -32.91 -0.05
CA ALA A 13 25.32 -32.32 1.13
C ALA A 13 25.17 -30.78 1.24
N VAL A 14 24.84 -30.09 0.15
CA VAL A 14 24.54 -28.63 0.18
C VAL A 14 23.09 -28.34 0.59
N ARG A 15 22.25 -29.37 0.76
CA ARG A 15 20.85 -29.23 1.15
C ARG A 15 20.57 -29.77 2.54
N TYR A 16 21.36 -29.45 3.56
CA TYR A 16 20.84 -29.55 4.93
C TYR A 16 21.75 -28.86 5.93
N ASN A 17 21.59 -27.53 6.08
CA ASN A 17 21.81 -26.92 7.39
C ASN A 17 21.10 -25.58 7.47
N SER A 18 19.80 -25.64 7.76
CA SER A 18 19.02 -24.50 8.24
C SER A 18 17.92 -25.03 9.15
N THR A 19 18.31 -25.83 10.14
CA THR A 19 17.45 -26.19 11.27
C THR A 19 17.95 -25.43 12.49
N ASP A 20 18.00 -24.10 12.39
CA ASP A 20 18.16 -23.21 13.53
C ASP A 20 16.97 -22.28 13.57
N THR A 21 16.00 -22.61 14.43
CA THR A 21 15.29 -21.72 15.37
C THR A 21 15.34 -20.20 15.09
N SER A 22 14.99 -19.78 13.87
CA SER A 22 14.96 -18.37 13.44
C SER A 22 13.85 -18.06 12.44
N LEU A 23 13.02 -19.06 12.07
CA LEU A 23 11.69 -18.82 11.51
C LEU A 23 10.70 -18.39 12.60
N ILE A 24 11.15 -17.61 13.58
CA ILE A 24 10.26 -16.60 14.16
C ILE A 24 9.87 -15.79 12.94
N LEU A 25 8.65 -15.99 12.43
CA LEU A 25 8.09 -15.24 11.31
C LEU A 25 8.53 -13.78 11.53
N GLU A 26 9.45 -13.28 10.71
CA GLU A 26 9.99 -11.94 10.93
C GLU A 26 8.79 -11.02 10.99
N ARG A 27 8.66 -10.30 12.11
CA ARG A 27 7.52 -9.41 12.33
C ARG A 27 7.70 -8.22 11.41
N SER A 28 7.25 -8.36 10.17
CA SER A 28 7.24 -7.31 9.16
C SER A 28 6.00 -6.43 9.35
N ILE A 29 6.17 -5.14 9.05
CA ILE A 29 5.09 -4.15 9.12
C ILE A 29 4.81 -3.68 7.70
N ASN A 30 3.59 -3.91 7.22
CA ASN A 30 3.06 -3.25 6.05
C ASN A 30 2.09 -2.14 6.51
N ARG A 31 2.55 -0.89 6.47
CA ARG A 31 1.77 0.28 6.86
C ARG A 31 1.85 1.34 5.78
N VAL A 32 0.70 1.75 5.27
CA VAL A 32 0.57 2.86 4.31
C VAL A 32 -0.21 3.99 4.99
N GLN A 33 0.26 5.22 4.79
CA GLN A 33 -0.42 6.43 5.25
C GLN A 33 -0.61 7.34 4.03
N LEU A 34 -1.87 7.61 3.68
CA LEU A 34 -2.21 8.44 2.53
C LEU A 34 -2.94 9.70 2.98
N LEU A 35 -2.56 10.83 2.39
CA LEU A 35 -3.19 12.12 2.58
C LEU A 35 -3.68 12.62 1.23
N GLY A 36 -4.97 12.87 1.09
CA GLY A 36 -5.48 13.21 -0.24
C GLY A 36 -6.95 13.59 -0.28
N ARG A 37 -7.42 13.78 -1.52
CA ARG A 37 -8.80 14.12 -1.84
C ARG A 37 -9.51 12.97 -2.50
N VAL A 38 -10.74 12.73 -2.09
CA VAL A 38 -11.56 11.63 -2.59
C VAL A 38 -12.06 11.97 -4.00
N GLY A 39 -11.84 11.07 -4.97
CA GLY A 39 -12.18 11.29 -6.37
C GLY A 39 -13.64 11.01 -6.72
N GLN A 40 -14.27 10.07 -6.00
CA GLN A 40 -15.62 9.61 -6.23
C GLN A 40 -16.30 9.22 -4.92
N ASP A 41 -17.63 9.24 -4.89
CA ASP A 41 -18.37 8.78 -3.72
C ASP A 41 -18.07 7.30 -3.43
N PRO A 42 -18.01 6.92 -2.14
CA PRO A 42 -17.72 5.55 -1.76
C PRO A 42 -18.83 4.60 -2.20
N VAL A 43 -18.44 3.46 -2.75
CA VAL A 43 -19.35 2.40 -3.18
C VAL A 43 -19.21 1.22 -2.22
N MET A 44 -20.31 0.82 -1.61
CA MET A 44 -20.36 -0.43 -0.84
C MET A 44 -20.65 -1.59 -1.79
N ARG A 45 -19.72 -2.54 -1.87
CA ARG A 45 -19.86 -3.77 -2.64
C ARG A 45 -19.97 -4.95 -1.69
N GLN A 46 -21.06 -5.69 -1.80
CA GLN A 46 -21.21 -7.01 -1.19
C GLN A 46 -21.13 -8.06 -2.29
N VAL A 47 -20.31 -9.09 -2.06
CA VAL A 47 -20.19 -10.25 -2.95
C VAL A 47 -20.74 -11.44 -2.18
N ASP A 48 -21.51 -12.30 -2.84
CA ASP A 48 -22.13 -13.46 -2.21
C ASP A 48 -21.09 -14.29 -1.44
N GLY A 49 -21.39 -14.60 -0.18
CA GLY A 49 -20.49 -15.33 0.71
C GLY A 49 -19.28 -14.53 1.24
N ARG A 50 -19.16 -13.23 0.96
CA ARG A 50 -18.09 -12.36 1.48
C ARG A 50 -18.63 -11.18 2.28
N ASN A 51 -17.82 -10.73 3.25
CA ASN A 51 -18.12 -9.53 4.00
C ASN A 51 -18.19 -8.30 3.05
N PRO A 52 -19.14 -7.37 3.28
CA PRO A 52 -19.22 -6.15 2.49
C PRO A 52 -17.94 -5.34 2.57
N VAL A 53 -17.62 -4.61 1.50
CA VAL A 53 -16.42 -3.77 1.37
C VAL A 53 -16.81 -2.40 0.86
N THR A 54 -16.30 -1.34 1.48
CA THR A 54 -16.45 0.03 0.97
C THR A 54 -15.23 0.40 0.15
N ILE A 55 -15.44 0.87 -1.08
CA ILE A 55 -14.38 1.16 -2.04
C ILE A 55 -14.51 2.61 -2.50
N PHE A 56 -13.39 3.32 -2.58
CA PHE A 56 -13.32 4.67 -3.15
C PHE A 56 -11.94 4.96 -3.77
N SER A 57 -11.82 6.07 -4.50
CA SER A 57 -10.53 6.54 -5.04
C SER A 57 -10.00 7.74 -4.25
N LEU A 58 -8.69 7.80 -4.07
CA LEU A 58 -8.01 8.89 -3.38
C LEU A 58 -6.91 9.46 -4.28
N ALA A 59 -6.92 10.76 -4.51
CA ALA A 59 -5.84 11.48 -5.21
C ALA A 59 -4.81 11.99 -4.21
N THR A 60 -3.54 11.69 -4.46
CA THR A 60 -2.38 12.28 -3.80
C THR A 60 -1.57 13.06 -4.82
N ASN A 61 -1.14 14.28 -4.47
CA ASN A 61 -0.34 15.12 -5.36
C ASN A 61 1.09 15.18 -4.87
N GLU A 62 2.03 15.01 -5.79
CA GLU A 62 3.46 15.22 -5.58
C GLU A 62 3.86 16.45 -6.41
N MET A 63 4.57 17.39 -5.80
CA MET A 63 5.09 18.59 -6.45
C MET A 63 6.60 18.60 -6.30
N TRP A 64 7.33 18.80 -7.40
CA TRP A 64 8.78 18.92 -7.39
C TRP A 64 9.22 20.08 -8.27
N ARG A 65 10.33 20.70 -7.90
CA ARG A 65 10.97 21.74 -8.71
C ARG A 65 12.00 21.07 -9.60
N SER A 66 11.85 21.25 -10.90
CA SER A 66 12.84 20.81 -11.88
C SER A 66 13.81 21.96 -12.11
N GLY A 67 14.97 21.95 -11.43
CA GLY A 67 15.99 22.98 -11.61
C GLY A 67 16.82 23.24 -10.35
N GLU A 68 17.73 22.31 -10.04
CA GLU A 68 18.88 22.59 -9.20
C GLU A 68 20.12 22.12 -9.97
N GLY A 69 20.50 22.94 -10.96
CA GLY A 69 21.67 22.75 -11.80
C GLY A 69 22.26 24.12 -12.08
N GLU A 70 23.56 24.25 -11.87
CA GLU A 70 24.36 25.48 -11.97
C GLU A 70 24.10 26.18 -13.30
N GLY A 71 23.27 27.24 -13.30
CA GLY A 71 23.09 28.14 -14.43
C GLY A 71 21.68 28.36 -15.00
N ASN A 72 20.60 27.75 -14.47
CA ASN A 72 19.26 27.96 -15.03
C ASN A 72 18.38 28.90 -14.15
N PRO A 73 18.02 30.11 -14.62
CA PRO A 73 17.13 31.01 -13.88
C PRO A 73 15.68 30.54 -14.01
N ALA A 74 15.03 30.31 -12.86
CA ALA A 74 13.64 29.89 -12.69
C ALA A 74 13.33 28.44 -13.11
N GLY A 75 13.37 27.54 -12.11
CA GLY A 75 12.95 26.15 -12.25
C GLY A 75 11.43 25.99 -12.30
N ASP A 76 10.95 25.28 -13.31
CA ASP A 76 9.54 24.93 -13.46
C ASP A 76 9.08 24.02 -12.31
N VAL A 77 7.95 24.39 -11.69
CA VAL A 77 7.28 23.54 -10.70
C VAL A 77 6.41 22.53 -11.45
N SER A 78 6.77 21.26 -11.35
CA SER A 78 6.01 20.16 -11.93
C SER A 78 5.12 19.51 -10.86
N GLN A 79 3.94 19.04 -11.28
CA GLN A 79 2.98 18.35 -10.40
C GLN A 79 2.55 17.02 -11.01
N LYS A 80 2.48 15.97 -10.19
CA LYS A 80 1.98 14.63 -10.53
C LYS A 80 0.88 14.24 -9.58
N THR A 81 -0.20 13.72 -10.13
CA THR A 81 -1.32 13.19 -9.36
C THR A 81 -1.31 11.66 -9.45
N THR A 82 -1.30 11.00 -8.30
CA THR A 82 -1.45 9.53 -8.20
C THR A 82 -2.82 9.20 -7.63
N TRP A 83 -3.50 8.27 -8.28
CA TRP A 83 -4.82 7.79 -7.86
C TRP A 83 -4.67 6.44 -7.17
N HIS A 84 -5.24 6.34 -5.97
CA HIS A 84 -5.17 5.13 -5.15
C HIS A 84 -6.52 4.43 -5.08
N ARG A 85 -6.50 3.14 -5.43
CA ARG A 85 -7.46 2.08 -5.15
C ARG A 85 -7.64 1.78 -3.66
N VAL A 86 -8.63 2.33 -2.95
CA VAL A 86 -8.75 2.03 -1.52
C VAL A 86 -10.00 1.25 -1.12
N SER A 87 -9.80 0.19 -0.33
CA SER A 87 -10.84 -0.77 0.08
C SER A 87 -10.87 -0.95 1.59
N VAL A 88 -12.04 -0.78 2.22
CA VAL A 88 -12.24 -0.89 3.67
C VAL A 88 -13.08 -2.13 3.99
N PHE A 89 -12.48 -3.06 4.75
CA PHE A 89 -13.10 -4.32 5.15
C PHE A 89 -13.60 -4.34 6.59
N LYS A 90 -12.97 -3.56 7.49
CA LYS A 90 -13.31 -3.56 8.92
C LYS A 90 -14.74 -3.02 9.10
N PRO A 91 -15.70 -3.80 9.67
CA PRO A 91 -17.12 -3.46 9.66
C PRO A 91 -17.44 -2.03 10.12
N GLY A 92 -17.00 -1.62 11.31
CA GLY A 92 -17.26 -0.27 11.80
C GLY A 92 -16.60 0.85 10.97
N LEU A 93 -15.39 0.65 10.46
CA LEU A 93 -14.73 1.65 9.61
C LEU A 93 -15.35 1.71 8.22
N ARG A 94 -15.81 0.58 7.71
CA ARG A 94 -16.45 0.46 6.40
C ARG A 94 -17.74 1.27 6.35
N ASP A 95 -18.56 1.14 7.39
CA ASP A 95 -19.87 1.80 7.47
C ASP A 95 -19.68 3.32 7.67
N VAL A 96 -18.72 3.72 8.52
CA VAL A 96 -18.30 5.13 8.67
C VAL A 96 -17.75 5.68 7.35
N ALA A 97 -16.90 4.94 6.65
CA ALA A 97 -16.36 5.39 5.37
C ALA A 97 -17.50 5.60 4.36
N TYR A 98 -18.46 4.69 4.28
CA TYR A 98 -19.59 4.82 3.35
C TYR A 98 -20.51 6.01 3.68
N GLN A 99 -20.79 6.23 4.97
CA GLN A 99 -21.70 7.30 5.41
C GLN A 99 -21.06 8.69 5.27
N TYR A 100 -19.80 8.83 5.68
CA TYR A 100 -19.17 10.14 5.85
C TYR A 100 -18.21 10.55 4.75
N VAL A 101 -17.67 9.61 3.98
CA VAL A 101 -16.80 9.96 2.85
C VAL A 101 -17.67 10.38 1.67
N LYS A 102 -17.33 11.52 1.07
CA LYS A 102 -17.97 12.04 -0.14
C LYS A 102 -16.92 12.49 -1.14
N LYS A 103 -17.27 12.49 -2.43
CA LYS A 103 -16.43 13.07 -3.47
C LYS A 103 -15.96 14.48 -3.07
N GLY A 104 -14.66 14.75 -3.25
CA GLY A 104 -14.03 16.01 -2.90
C GLY A 104 -13.60 16.14 -1.43
N SER A 105 -14.04 15.23 -0.55
CA SER A 105 -13.62 15.22 0.86
C SER A 105 -12.12 15.06 0.99
N VAL A 106 -11.52 15.78 1.93
CA VAL A 106 -10.10 15.63 2.31
C VAL A 106 -10.03 14.63 3.46
N LEU A 107 -9.22 13.56 3.33
CA LEU A 107 -9.14 12.50 4.35
C LEU A 107 -8.11 12.72 5.46
N TYR A 108 -7.72 13.98 5.67
CA TYR A 108 -7.00 14.45 6.84
C TYR A 108 -7.05 15.97 6.84
N GLN A 109 -7.63 16.56 7.88
CA GLN A 109 -7.69 18.01 8.03
C GLN A 109 -7.37 18.34 9.48
N GLN A 110 -6.37 19.23 9.69
CA GLN A 110 -5.84 19.65 10.99
C GLN A 110 -6.93 20.03 12.00
N ASN A 111 -8.06 20.59 11.52
CA ASN A 111 -9.11 21.16 12.37
C ASN A 111 -10.30 20.21 12.64
N GLN A 112 -10.45 19.11 11.89
CA GLN A 112 -11.50 18.09 12.10
C GLN A 112 -10.97 16.72 11.63
N ALA A 113 -10.14 16.12 12.48
CA ALA A 113 -9.31 15.00 12.10
C ALA A 113 -10.10 13.67 12.11
N LYS A 114 -10.77 13.34 11.00
CA LYS A 114 -11.09 11.93 10.70
C LYS A 114 -9.82 11.28 10.15
N VAL A 115 -8.84 11.03 11.04
CA VAL A 115 -7.64 10.28 10.68
C VAL A 115 -8.03 8.84 10.53
N PHE A 116 -8.33 8.46 9.30
CA PHE A 116 -8.49 7.05 8.99
C PHE A 116 -7.09 6.45 8.88
N ILE A 117 -6.56 5.93 10.00
CA ILE A 117 -5.50 4.93 9.95
C ILE A 117 -6.16 3.69 9.37
N LEU A 118 -6.21 3.67 8.05
CA LEU A 118 -6.83 2.59 7.35
C LEU A 118 -5.90 1.38 7.37
N TYR A 119 -6.39 0.29 7.95
CA TYR A 119 -5.98 -1.06 7.58
C TYR A 119 -6.50 -1.33 6.17
N MET A 120 -5.97 -0.61 5.20
CA MET A 120 -6.36 -0.65 3.80
C MET A 120 -5.38 -1.52 3.05
N ILE A 121 -5.94 -2.43 2.25
CA ILE A 121 -5.21 -2.96 1.12
C ILE A 121 -5.30 -1.87 0.05
N VAL A 122 -4.21 -1.14 -0.16
CA VAL A 122 -4.05 -0.28 -1.34
C VAL A 122 -3.71 -1.22 -2.48
N ILE A 123 -4.62 -1.31 -3.45
CA ILE A 123 -4.36 -2.01 -4.71
C ILE A 123 -3.94 -0.89 -5.67
N GLN A 124 -2.66 -0.88 -6.08
CA GLN A 124 -2.19 -0.02 -7.18
C GLN A 124 -2.90 -0.39 -8.48
#